data_AF-A0A7J3QYE4-F1
#
_entry.id   AF-A0A7J3QYE4-F1
#
_cell.length_a   1.000
_cell.length_b   1.000
_cell.length_c   1.000
_cell.angle_alpha   90.00
_cell.angle_beta   90.00
_cell.angle_gamma   90.00
#
_symmetry.space_group_name_H-M   'P 1'
#
loop_
_entity.id
_entity.type
_entity.pdbx_description
1 polymer ?
#
loop_
_entity_poly.entity_id
_entity_poly.type
_entity_poly.pdbx_seq_one_letter_code
_entity_poly.pdbx_strand_id
1 'polypeptide(L)' 'MKPQEKSRTLQVLFHSLGLSCLGGALFLQTIVFADILTQGYFRAVEQNPLVLSFEVTLTFFALAYFIHVYLRFIRSI' A
#
# COMPACT_ATOMS: atom_id res chain seq x y z
N MET A 1 -30.03 5.22 -8.49
CA MET A 1 -28.68 5.82 -8.41
C MET A 1 -28.03 5.76 -9.78
N LYS A 2 -27.55 6.89 -10.32
CA LYS A 2 -27.10 6.99 -11.72
C LYS A 2 -25.74 6.28 -11.89
N PRO A 3 -25.51 5.53 -12.98
CA PRO A 3 -24.28 4.74 -13.21
C PRO A 3 -22.98 5.56 -13.20
N GLN A 4 -23.05 6.86 -13.53
CA GLN A 4 -21.91 7.79 -13.48
C GLN A 4 -21.36 8.05 -12.06
N GLU A 5 -22.22 8.01 -11.04
CA GLU A 5 -21.85 8.30 -9.66
C GLU A 5 -21.08 7.13 -9.02
N LYS A 6 -21.46 5.89 -9.36
CA LYS A 6 -20.81 4.66 -8.88
C LYS A 6 -19.35 4.56 -9.33
N SER A 7 -19.05 4.98 -10.57
CA SER A 7 -17.69 5.00 -11.12
C SER A 7 -16.78 5.96 -10.35
N ARG A 8 -17.29 7.16 -10.04
CA ARG A 8 -16.54 8.17 -9.28
C ARG A 8 -16.27 7.72 -7.84
N THR A 9 -17.26 7.16 -7.16
CA THR A 9 -17.07 6.63 -5.79
C THR A 9 -16.04 5.51 -5.76
N LEU A 10 -16.11 4.56 -6.71
CA LEU A 10 -15.14 3.47 -6.79
C LEU A 10 -13.73 3.99 -7.04
N GLN A 11 -13.57 5.00 -7.90
CA GLN A 11 -12.28 5.61 -8.18
C GLN A 11 -11.68 6.32 -6.95
N VAL A 12 -12.52 7.04 -6.19
CA VAL A 12 -12.10 7.71 -4.95
C VAL A 12 -11.70 6.69 -3.90
N LEU A 13 -12.48 5.62 -3.72
CA LEU A 13 -12.15 4.54 -2.79
C LEU A 13 -10.84 3.85 -3.17
N PHE A 14 -10.63 3.56 -4.46
CA PHE A 14 -9.39 2.97 -4.96
C PHE A 14 -8.17 3.87 -4.68
N HIS A 15 -8.29 5.18 -4.94
CA HIS A 15 -7.20 6.12 -4.66
C HIS A 15 -6.96 6.30 -3.16
N SER A 16 -8.03 6.43 -2.36
CA SER A 16 -7.91 6.57 -0.91
C SER A 16 -7.24 5.36 -0.30
N LEU A 17 -7.65 4.15 -0.70
CA LEU A 17 -7.05 2.90 -0.23
C LEU A 17 -5.60 2.77 -0.69
N GLY A 18 -5.33 3.04 -1.97
CA GLY A 18 -3.99 3.00 -2.56
C GLY A 18 -3.02 3.95 -1.87
N LEU A 19 -3.40 5.21 -1.71
CA LEU A 19 -2.61 6.21 -1.01
C LEU A 19 -2.39 5.84 0.46
N SER A 20 -3.40 5.29 1.15
CA SER A 20 -3.26 4.83 2.53
C SER A 20 -2.27 3.66 2.64
N CYS A 21 -2.31 2.70 1.71
CA CYS A 21 -1.37 1.59 1.68
C CYS A 21 0.06 2.06 1.39
N LEU A 22 0.24 3.03 0.48
CA LEU A 22 1.55 3.63 0.22
C LEU A 22 2.10 4.35 1.46
N GLY A 23 1.27 5.16 2.13
CA GLY A 23 1.65 5.82 3.38
C GLY A 23 2.00 4.83 4.48
N GLY A 24 1.21 3.76 4.62
CA GLY A 24 1.48 2.65 5.54
C GLY A 24 2.80 1.94 5.24
N ALA A 25 3.09 1.66 3.97
CA ALA A 25 4.36 1.05 3.55
C ALA A 25 5.57 1.93 3.90
N LEU A 26 5.47 3.25 3.66
CA LEU A 26 6.52 4.19 4.06
C LEU A 26 6.71 4.22 5.58
N PHE A 27 5.63 4.20 6.36
CA PHE A 27 5.68 4.17 7.81
C PHE A 27 6.29 2.86 8.36
N LEU A 28 5.91 1.71 7.79
CA LEU A 28 6.53 0.43 8.16
C LEU A 28 8.01 0.43 7.81
N GLN A 29 8.38 1.00 6.66
CA GLN A 29 9.78 1.10 6.26
C GLN A 29 10.63 1.95 7.21
N THR A 30 10.08 3.03 7.79
CA THR A 30 10.82 3.82 8.79
C THR A 30 11.02 3.04 10.08
N ILE A 31 10.03 2.26 10.54
CA ILE A 31 10.16 1.37 11.70
C ILE A 31 11.21 0.29 11.43
N VAL A 32 11.17 -0.34 10.25
CA VAL A 32 12.16 -1.34 9.83
C VAL A 32 13.57 -0.76 9.90
N PHE A 33 13.79 0.45 9.37
CA PHE A 33 15.10 1.09 9.45
C PHE A 33 15.50 1.43 10.88
N ALA A 34 14.57 1.90 11.71
CA ALA A 34 14.86 2.15 13.12
C ALA A 34 15.26 0.86 13.86
N ASP A 35 14.60 -0.26 13.57
CA ASP A 35 14.92 -1.56 14.17
C ASP A 35 16.29 -2.07 13.71
N ILE A 36 16.60 -2.00 12.42
CA ILE A 36 17.92 -2.36 11.88
C ILE A 36 19.03 -1.50 12.49
N LEU A 37 18.80 -0.19 12.66
CA LEU A 37 19.78 0.71 13.26
C LEU A 37 20.04 0.39 14.75
N THR A 38 19.04 -0.15 15.46
CA THR A 38 19.14 -0.43 16.90
C THR A 38 19.61 -1.86 17.20
N GLN A 39 19.12 -2.86 16.47
CA GLN A 39 19.36 -4.29 16.72
C GLN A 39 20.30 -4.94 15.69
N GLY A 40 20.58 -4.26 14.57
CA GLY A 40 21.43 -4.76 13.48
C GLY A 40 20.71 -5.68 12.47
N TYR A 41 19.46 -6.06 12.75
CA TYR A 41 18.62 -6.86 11.85
C TYR A 41 17.14 -6.57 12.12
N PHE A 42 16.27 -6.90 11.17
CA PHE A 42 14.81 -6.79 11.32
C PHE A 42 14.17 -8.17 11.31
N ARG A 43 13.28 -8.44 12.26
CA ARG A 43 12.52 -9.69 12.31
C ARG A 43 11.01 -9.43 12.40
N ALA A 44 10.37 -9.19 11.25
CA ALA A 44 8.91 -9.31 11.14
C ALA A 44 8.54 -10.78 10.93
N VAL A 45 7.99 -11.40 11.97
CA VAL A 45 7.33 -12.71 11.86
C VAL A 45 5.92 -12.54 12.41
N GLU A 46 4.94 -12.57 11.52
CA GLU A 46 3.53 -12.61 11.89
C GLU A 46 3.12 -14.06 12.10
N GLN A 47 2.66 -14.39 13.31
CA GLN A 47 2.27 -15.77 13.65
C GLN A 47 0.85 -16.08 13.22
N ASN A 48 0.02 -15.06 13.02
CA ASN A 48 -1.35 -15.26 12.58
C ASN A 48 -1.43 -15.34 11.05
N PRO A 49 -1.80 -16.51 10.47
CA PRO A 49 -1.82 -16.70 9.02
C PRO A 49 -2.83 -15.79 8.30
N LEU A 50 -3.91 -15.36 8.98
CA LEU A 50 -4.89 -14.44 8.40
C LEU A 50 -4.31 -13.04 8.24
N VAL A 51 -3.58 -12.57 9.26
CA VAL A 51 -2.93 -11.25 9.24
C VAL A 51 -1.82 -11.24 8.20
N LEU A 52 -0.99 -12.28 8.17
CA LEU A 52 0.07 -12.43 7.18
C LEU A 52 -0.49 -12.43 5.75
N SER A 53 -1.58 -13.18 5.50
CA SER A 53 -2.23 -13.19 4.19
C SER A 53 -2.78 -11.82 3.81
N PHE A 54 -3.35 -11.08 4.77
CA PHE A 54 -3.85 -9.74 4.55
C PHE A 54 -2.72 -8.75 4.23
N GLU A 55 -1.62 -8.79 4.98
CA GLU A 55 -0.43 -7.97 4.76
C GLU A 55 0.19 -8.21 3.38
N VAL A 56 0.37 -9.48 2.99
CA VAL A 56 0.87 -9.86 1.67
C VAL A 56 -0.07 -9.33 0.57
N THR A 57 -1.38 -9.49 0.75
CA THR A 57 -2.38 -9.00 -0.21
C THR A 57 -2.32 -7.47 -0.36
N LEU A 58 -2.26 -6.74 0.75
CA LEU A 58 -2.13 -5.28 0.74
C LEU A 58 -0.81 -4.83 0.12
N THR A 59 0.27 -5.56 0.34
CA THR A 59 1.58 -5.28 -0.26
C THR A 59 1.53 -5.40 -1.78
N PHE A 60 0.95 -6.50 -2.31
CA PHE A 60 0.74 -6.65 -3.74
C PHE A 60 -0.16 -5.56 -4.33
N PHE A 61 -1.24 -5.21 -3.62
CA PHE A 61 -2.13 -4.13 -4.03
C PHE A 61 -1.40 -2.77 -4.07
N ALA A 62 -0.63 -2.44 -3.03
CA ALA A 62 0.14 -1.20 -2.94
C ALA A 62 1.16 -1.11 -4.07
N LEU A 63 1.85 -2.21 -4.38
CA LEU A 63 2.80 -2.28 -5.49
C LEU A 63 2.13 -2.03 -6.84
N ALA A 64 1.01 -2.71 -7.10
CA ALA A 64 0.25 -2.51 -8.34
C ALA A 64 -0.28 -1.07 -8.46
N TYR A 65 -0.80 -0.51 -7.35
CA TYR A 65 -1.25 0.87 -7.29
C TYR A 65 -0.10 1.87 -7.53
N PHE A 66 1.05 1.63 -6.92
CA PHE A 66 2.26 2.44 -7.12
C PHE A 66 2.65 2.49 -8.59
N ILE A 67 2.75 1.32 -9.24
CA ILE A 67 3.06 1.23 -10.66
C ILE A 67 2.02 1.98 -11.50
N HIS A 68 0.73 1.81 -11.18
CA HIS A 68 -0.35 2.50 -11.88
C HIS A 68 -0.21 4.03 -11.79
N VAL A 69 0.02 4.57 -10.60
CA VAL A 69 0.22 6.01 -10.37
C VAL A 69 1.49 6.50 -11.05
N TYR A 70 2.59 5.76 -10.95
CA TYR A 70 3.88 6.10 -11.56
C TYR A 70 3.80 6.16 -13.09
N LEU A 71 3.17 5.15 -13.72
CA LEU A 71 2.96 5.15 -15.17
C LEU A 71 2.05 6.30 -15.60
N ARG A 72 1.00 6.60 -14.84
CA ARG A 72 0.12 7.74 -15.11
C ARG A 72 0.88 9.06 -15.01
N PHE A 73 1.75 9.20 -14.01
CA PHE A 73 2.59 10.39 -13.81
C PHE A 73 3.53 10.61 -14.99
N ILE A 74 4.26 9.57 -15.44
CA ILE A 74 5.13 9.66 -16.62
C ILE A 74 4.34 10.03 -17.88
N ARG A 75 3.16 9.45 -18.09
CA ARG A 75 2.32 9.76 -19.26
C ARG A 75 1.74 11.18 -19.24
N SER A 76 1.75 11.86 -18.10
CA SER A 76 1.23 13.22 -17.95
C SER A 76 2.30 14.31 -18.10
N ILE A 77 3.57 13.91 -18.13
CA ILE A 77 4.74 14.76 -18.41
C ILE A 77 4.98 14.75 -19.92
#